data_AF-A0A7C3UJI0-F1
#
_entry.id   AF-A0A7C3UJI0-F1
#
_cell.length_a   1.000
_cell.length_b   1.000
_cell.length_c   1.000
_cell.angle_alpha   90.00
_cell.angle_beta   90.00
_cell.angle_gamma   90.00
#
_symmetry.space_group_name_H-M   'P 1'
#
loop_
_entity.id
_entity.type
_entity.pdbx_description
1 polymer ?
#
loop_
_entity_poly.entity_id
_entity_poly.type
_entity_poly.pdbx_seq_one_letter_code
_entity_poly.pdbx_strand_id
1 'polypeptide(L)' 'MATTLAQYSKQFGIIGEQAEDEISAMNMVIGAWYAGARALASTSGGGFALMVEALSLA' A
#
# COMPACT_ATOMS: atom_id res chain seq x y z
N MET A 1 -2.95 -1.31 -11.79
CA MET A 1 -2.02 -0.40 -11.08
C MET A 1 -0.80 -1.14 -10.55
N ALA A 2 -0.94 -2.11 -9.63
CA ALA A 2 0.19 -2.84 -9.05
C ALA A 2 1.13 -3.45 -10.10
N THR A 3 0.58 -4.13 -11.13
CA THR A 3 1.39 -4.73 -12.22
C THR A 3 2.16 -3.67 -13.02
N THR A 4 1.57 -2.50 -13.25
CA THR A 4 2.22 -1.38 -13.93
C THR A 4 3.37 -0.82 -13.09
N LEU A 5 3.17 -0.61 -11.79
CA LEU A 5 4.23 -0.15 -10.88
C LEU A 5 5.36 -1.18 -10.78
N ALA A 6 5.04 -2.47 -10.77
CA ALA A 6 6.03 -3.55 -10.78
C ALA A 6 6.90 -3.52 -12.04
N GLN A 7 6.32 -3.23 -13.22
CA GLN A 7 7.08 -3.09 -14.47
C GLN A 7 8.13 -1.96 -14.41
N TYR A 8 7.79 -0.84 -13.76
CA TYR A 8 8.70 0.31 -13.62
C TYR A 8 9.57 0.27 -12.34
N SER A 9 9.44 -0.78 -11.52
CA SER A 9 10.08 -0.86 -10.20
C SER A 9 11.59 -0.65 -10.24
N LYS A 10 12.28 -1.31 -11.16
CA LYS A 10 13.74 -1.18 -11.32
C LYS A 10 14.18 0.21 -11.79
N GLN A 11 13.37 0.88 -12.61
CA GLN A 11 13.72 2.18 -13.18
C GLN A 11 13.60 3.30 -12.14
N PHE A 12 12.56 3.26 -11.31
CA PHE A 12 12.28 4.32 -10.34
C PHE A 12 12.60 3.92 -8.90
N GLY A 13 13.18 2.74 -8.68
CA GLY A 13 13.49 2.23 -7.34
C GLY A 13 12.24 1.98 -6.49
N ILE A 14 11.13 1.57 -7.10
CA ILE A 14 9.88 1.29 -6.38
C ILE A 14 9.99 -0.08 -5.73
N ILE A 15 9.73 -0.13 -4.42
CA ILE A 15 9.59 -1.37 -3.67
C ILE A 15 8.11 -1.77 -3.72
N GLY A 16 7.84 -2.98 -4.17
CA GLY A 16 6.49 -3.56 -4.15
C GLY A 16 6.46 -4.76 -3.22
N GLU A 17 5.51 -4.77 -2.29
CA GLU A 17 5.31 -5.85 -1.33
C GLU A 17 3.89 -6.38 -1.45
N GLN A 18 3.72 -7.70 -1.43
CA GLN A 18 2.39 -8.31 -1.38
C GLN A 18 2.05 -8.60 0.09
N ALA A 19 1.19 -7.76 0.65
CA ALA A 19 0.68 -7.98 1.99
C ALA A 19 -0.15 -9.28 2.07
N GLU A 20 -0.19 -9.84 3.27
CA GLU A 20 -1.05 -10.99 3.61
C GLU A 20 -2.54 -10.64 3.40
N ASP A 21 -2.95 -9.47 3.89
CA ASP A 21 -4.31 -8.96 3.81
C ASP A 21 -4.35 -7.43 3.65
N GLU A 22 -5.54 -6.89 3.45
CA GLU A 22 -5.75 -5.46 3.27
C GLU A 22 -5.48 -4.62 4.52
N ILE A 23 -5.67 -5.18 5.72
CA ILE A 23 -5.38 -4.49 6.99
C ILE A 23 -3.87 -4.25 7.09
N SER A 24 -3.07 -5.29 6.84
CA SER A 24 -1.61 -5.24 6.83
C SER A 24 -1.11 -4.31 5.74
N ALA A 25 -1.71 -4.34 4.54
CA ALA A 25 -1.35 -3.46 3.44
C ALA A 25 -1.48 -1.97 3.83
N MET A 26 -2.60 -1.58 4.44
CA MET A 26 -2.83 -0.18 4.80
C MET A 26 -1.95 0.28 5.96
N ASN A 27 -1.74 -0.59 6.97
CA ASN A 27 -0.83 -0.30 8.07
C ASN A 27 0.64 -0.16 7.60
N MET A 28 1.09 -0.97 6.63
CA MET A 28 2.41 -0.80 6.01
C MET A 28 2.53 0.53 5.27
N VAL A 29 1.49 0.96 4.54
CA VAL A 29 1.47 2.26 3.86
C VAL A 29 1.60 3.40 4.88
N ILE A 30 0.80 3.39 5.95
CA ILE A 30 0.85 4.42 7.00
C ILE A 30 2.23 4.43 7.68
N GLY A 31 2.76 3.24 8.01
CA GLY A 31 4.10 3.12 8.59
C GLY A 31 5.20 3.68 7.69
N ALA A 32 5.11 3.46 6.37
CA ALA A 32 6.04 4.02 5.40
C ALA A 32 5.95 5.55 5.33
N TRP A 33 4.73 6.11 5.35
CA TRP A 33 4.52 7.56 5.43
C TRP A 33 5.08 8.17 6.71
N TYR A 34 4.86 7.51 7.86
CA TYR A 34 5.44 7.90 9.13
C TYR A 34 6.98 7.88 9.11
N ALA A 35 7.58 6.91 8.41
CA ALA A 35 9.03 6.82 8.21
C ALA A 35 9.58 7.82 7.16
N GLY A 36 8.72 8.65 6.55
CA GLY A 36 9.10 9.67 5.57
C GLY A 36 9.16 9.20 4.11
N ALA A 37 8.76 7.96 3.82
CA ALA A 37 8.63 7.44 2.46
C ALA A 37 7.26 7.77 1.86
N ARG A 38 7.17 7.82 0.53
CA ARG A 38 5.88 7.89 -0.17
C ARG A 38 5.40 6.48 -0.49
N ALA A 39 4.25 6.08 0.04
CA ALA A 39 3.68 4.76 -0.16
C ALA A 39 2.20 4.83 -0.59
N LEU A 40 1.75 3.76 -1.24
CA LEU A 40 0.36 3.58 -1.69
C LEU A 40 0.02 2.10 -1.72
N ALA A 41 -1.26 1.76 -1.50
CA ALA A 41 -1.81 0.43 -1.72
C ALA A 41 -2.90 0.51 -2.80
N SER A 42 -3.11 -0.60 -3.53
CA SER A 42 -4.20 -0.73 -4.51
C SER A 42 -5.15 -1.83 -4.09
N THR A 43 -6.45 -1.54 -3.99
CA THR A 43 -7.47 -2.53 -3.63
C THR A 43 -8.76 -2.31 -4.43
N SER A 44 -9.78 -3.14 -4.17
CA SER A 44 -11.14 -3.02 -4.71
C SER A 44 -12.17 -2.83 -3.58
N GLY A 45 -13.47 -2.83 -3.86
CA GLY A 45 -14.50 -2.48 -2.88
C GLY A 45 -14.47 -3.31 -1.58
N GLY A 46 -14.39 -4.64 -1.69
CA GLY A 46 -14.34 -5.53 -0.52
C GLY A 46 -13.09 -5.30 0.35
N GLY A 47 -11.93 -5.20 -0.28
CA GLY A 47 -10.67 -4.93 0.42
C GLY A 47 -10.60 -3.52 0.99
N PHE A 48 -11.17 -2.51 0.32
CA PHE A 48 -11.26 -1.15 0.84
C PHE A 48 -12.08 -1.10 2.14
N ALA A 49 -13.17 -1.86 2.23
CA ALA A 49 -13.96 -1.95 3.46
C ALA A 49 -13.15 -2.50 4.66
N LEU A 50 -12.10 -3.29 4.43
CA LEU A 50 -11.19 -3.77 5.47
C LEU A 50 -10.13 -2.72 5.86
N MET A 51 -9.81 -1.78 4.97
CA MET A 51 -8.78 -0.76 5.21
C MET A 51 -9.28 0.45 6.02
N VAL A 52 -10.60 0.61 6.19
CA VAL A 52 -11.19 1.84 6.76
C VAL A 52 -10.75 2.15 8.18
N GLU A 53 -10.47 1.13 9.00
CA GLU A 53 -9.97 1.31 10.37
C GLU A 53 -8.60 2.00 10.36
N ALA A 54 -7.67 1.48 9.55
CA ALA A 54 -6.35 2.08 9.37
C ALA A 54 -6.43 3.46 8.69
N LEU A 55 -7.34 3.66 7.74
CA LEU A 55 -7.54 4.97 7.13
C LEU A 55 -7.99 6.02 8.15
N SER A 56 -8.85 5.65 9.11
CA SER A 56 -9.30 6.55 10.18
C SER A 56 -8.21 6.89 11.20
N LEU A 57 -7.15 6.09 11.27
CA LEU A 57 -5.99 6.37 12.13
C LEU A 57 -5.11 7.50 11.58
N ALA A 58 -5.13 7.72 10.26
CA ALA A 58 -4.23 8.63 9.54
C ALA A 58 -4.81 10.05 9.34
#